data_AF-A0A922D5S1-F1
#
_entry.id   AF-A0A922D5S1-F1
#
_cell.length_a   1.000
_cell.length_b   1.000
_cell.length_c   1.000
_cell.angle_alpha   90.00
_cell.angle_beta   90.00
_cell.angle_gamma   90.00
#
_symmetry.space_group_name_H-M   'P 1'
#
loop_
_entity.id
_entity.type
_entity.pdbx_description
1 polymer ?
#
loop_
_entity_poly.entity_id
_entity_poly.type
_entity_poly.pdbx_seq_one_letter_code
_entity_poly.pdbx_strand_id
1 'polypeptide(L)'
;MELSKIGLSLGFLCFFFLHGVLACSTRKVHHYSFIVSETNFTRLCITKSMLTVNGQWPGPTIQVRKGDTAFVQVHNHGKYGITIHWHGVKQPRNPWSDGPENVTQCPIQPGKSFIYEVTFSDEVGTVWWHAHSDWSRATVHGAIVILPARGTTYPFRKPDAEKVLVLGEWYNGDLKEIIDKATESGAPPEESTAYTINGQPGFPNNCSKETTYRLQVQYGKTYLLRLVNAVMNEEMFFGIANHKLTVVAQDGAYIKPITTDYIMTSPGQTMDILLIANQPPSHYYIAGSPFFDAGFIATYDSSNTSAILEYTGNFAPPASPPYPSLPNIRNRAAADNFTKRIRALASRAHPVNVPKKIDTKIFMTVGLNELLCPDATCGGPNGNKLSSSLNNISFVTSTIDILQAYYRDLPGVFKKDFPDKPLYVFNYTGEVADNTLYPLQGTNVTMIDYGASVEIVLQGTSVQFGEFHPMHLHGYSFYWVGTGYGNYDETTSPKTYNLKDPPEVNTVGLPRNGWVAIRFVANNPGTH
;
A
#
# COMPACT_ATOMS: atom_id res chain seq x y z
N MET A 1 -5.74 -80.47 20.96
CA MET A 1 -4.56 -80.39 20.07
C MET A 1 -4.51 -78.98 19.52
N GLU A 2 -3.35 -78.36 19.61
CA GLU A 2 -3.11 -76.92 19.61
C GLU A 2 -3.40 -76.14 18.31
N LEU A 3 -3.36 -74.81 18.47
CA LEU A 3 -3.22 -73.71 17.49
C LEU A 3 -4.55 -73.29 16.80
N SER A 4 -4.98 -72.01 16.79
CA SER A 4 -4.24 -70.76 16.90
C SER A 4 -5.09 -69.63 17.50
N LYS A 5 -4.46 -68.88 18.41
CA LYS A 5 -4.82 -67.54 18.86
C LYS A 5 -4.67 -66.52 17.71
N ILE A 6 -5.25 -65.33 17.95
CA ILE A 6 -5.05 -64.03 17.29
C ILE A 6 -6.20 -63.66 16.35
N GLY A 7 -7.05 -62.74 16.82
CA GLY A 7 -7.99 -62.05 15.95
C GLY A 7 -9.31 -61.65 16.61
N LEU A 8 -9.30 -61.10 17.83
CA LEU A 8 -10.53 -60.49 18.35
C LEU A 8 -10.29 -59.38 19.40
N SER A 9 -9.27 -58.55 19.20
CA SER A 9 -9.01 -57.40 20.08
C SER A 9 -8.53 -56.12 19.38
N LEU A 10 -8.51 -56.08 18.03
CA LEU A 10 -8.18 -54.87 17.26
C LEU A 10 -9.39 -54.14 16.64
N GLY A 11 -10.61 -54.66 16.79
CA GLY A 11 -11.81 -54.06 16.18
C GLY A 11 -12.45 -52.92 16.97
N PHE A 12 -12.21 -52.83 18.29
CA PHE A 12 -12.91 -51.89 19.16
C PHE A 12 -12.10 -50.67 19.59
N LEU A 13 -10.77 -50.64 19.35
CA LEU A 13 -9.95 -49.44 19.58
C LEU A 13 -9.83 -48.52 18.35
N CYS A 14 -10.18 -48.99 17.15
CA CYS A 14 -10.17 -48.15 15.94
C CYS A 14 -11.41 -47.26 15.77
N PHE A 15 -12.51 -47.53 16.48
CA PHE A 15 -13.74 -46.72 16.37
C PHE A 15 -13.77 -45.48 17.27
N PHE A 16 -12.90 -45.40 18.28
CA PHE A 16 -12.78 -44.20 19.14
C PHE A 16 -11.62 -43.26 18.74
N PHE A 17 -10.79 -43.64 17.76
CA PHE A 17 -9.73 -42.77 17.23
C PHE A 17 -10.08 -42.06 15.91
N LEU A 18 -11.34 -42.18 15.45
CA LEU A 18 -11.85 -41.48 14.26
C LEU A 18 -12.81 -40.31 14.58
N HIS A 19 -12.78 -39.81 15.82
CA HIS A 19 -13.42 -38.54 16.22
C HIS A 19 -12.38 -37.49 16.64
N GLY A 20 -11.13 -37.66 16.17
CA GLY A 20 -10.09 -36.64 16.26
C GLY A 20 -10.47 -35.42 15.42
N VAL A 21 -11.26 -34.54 16.02
CA VAL A 21 -11.37 -33.10 15.79
C VAL A 21 -10.83 -32.66 14.43
N LEU A 22 -11.59 -32.95 13.36
CA LEU A 22 -11.61 -32.07 12.20
C LEU A 22 -12.28 -30.79 12.67
N ALA A 23 -11.51 -29.94 13.33
CA ALA A 23 -11.79 -28.51 13.36
C ALA A 23 -11.63 -28.03 11.91
N CYS A 24 -12.64 -28.32 11.09
CA CYS A 24 -12.79 -27.72 9.78
C CYS A 24 -12.92 -26.23 10.08
N SER A 25 -11.83 -25.49 9.90
CA SER A 25 -11.86 -24.03 9.91
C SER A 25 -12.86 -23.63 8.84
N THR A 26 -14.09 -23.35 9.24
CA THR A 26 -15.14 -22.90 8.33
C THR A 26 -14.73 -21.53 7.83
N ARG A 27 -14.13 -21.46 6.64
CA ARG A 27 -13.89 -20.21 5.92
C ARG A 27 -15.24 -19.49 5.83
N LYS A 28 -15.33 -18.29 6.38
CA LYS A 28 -16.59 -17.54 6.37
C LYS A 28 -16.68 -16.73 5.08
N VAL A 29 -17.85 -16.75 4.46
CA VAL A 29 -18.17 -15.86 3.35
C VAL A 29 -18.82 -14.60 3.92
N HIS A 30 -18.31 -13.44 3.51
CA HIS A 30 -18.86 -12.11 3.84
C HIS A 30 -19.44 -11.47 2.59
N HIS A 31 -20.46 -10.63 2.76
CA HIS A 31 -21.09 -9.90 1.65
C HIS A 31 -21.13 -8.42 2.00
N TYR A 32 -20.68 -7.59 1.07
CA TYR A 32 -20.69 -6.14 1.19
C TYR A 32 -21.33 -5.52 -0.06
N SER A 33 -21.98 -4.37 0.13
CA SER A 33 -22.52 -3.54 -0.95
C SER A 33 -21.83 -2.18 -0.90
N PHE A 34 -21.14 -1.84 -1.98
CA PHE A 34 -20.43 -0.58 -2.16
C PHE A 34 -21.19 0.25 -3.19
N ILE A 35 -21.88 1.29 -2.72
CA ILE A 35 -22.56 2.26 -3.57
C ILE A 35 -21.58 3.42 -3.80
N VAL A 36 -21.01 3.49 -4.99
CA VAL A 36 -20.14 4.59 -5.39
C VAL A 36 -21.01 5.73 -5.88
N SER A 37 -20.99 6.86 -5.18
CA SER A 37 -21.80 8.02 -5.52
C SER A 37 -21.14 9.32 -5.09
N GLU A 38 -21.55 10.40 -5.75
CA GLU A 38 -21.23 11.77 -5.39
C GLU A 38 -21.79 12.12 -4.00
N THR A 39 -20.97 12.71 -3.13
CA THR A 39 -21.38 13.17 -1.80
C THR A 39 -20.66 14.47 -1.46
N ASN A 40 -21.37 15.41 -0.86
CA ASN A 40 -20.82 16.72 -0.48
C ASN A 40 -20.02 16.62 0.81
N PHE A 41 -18.79 17.12 0.79
CA PHE A 41 -17.96 17.30 1.96
C PHE A 41 -17.45 18.73 2.04
N THR A 42 -17.37 19.26 3.26
CA THR A 42 -16.79 20.58 3.53
C THR A 42 -15.50 20.42 4.30
N ARG A 43 -14.39 20.94 3.77
CA ARG A 43 -13.09 21.06 4.46
C ARG A 43 -12.48 22.39 4.11
N LEU A 44 -11.71 22.98 5.03
CA LEU A 44 -11.02 24.26 4.77
C LEU A 44 -11.98 25.36 4.29
N CYS A 45 -13.21 25.38 4.81
CA CYS A 45 -14.30 26.27 4.41
C CYS A 45 -14.80 26.12 2.95
N ILE A 46 -14.36 25.09 2.23
CA ILE A 46 -14.75 24.82 0.85
C ILE A 46 -15.60 23.55 0.81
N THR A 47 -16.76 23.64 0.16
CA THR A 47 -17.65 22.50 -0.06
C THR A 47 -17.54 22.06 -1.50
N LYS A 48 -17.29 20.76 -1.73
CA LYS A 48 -17.35 20.15 -3.05
C LYS A 48 -18.07 18.81 -2.98
N SER A 49 -18.59 18.37 -4.13
CA SER A 49 -19.03 17.00 -4.34
C SER A 49 -17.82 16.15 -4.72
N MET A 50 -17.75 14.92 -4.23
CA MET A 50 -16.74 13.95 -4.63
C MET A 50 -17.28 12.52 -4.56
N LEU A 51 -16.72 11.62 -5.36
CA LEU A 51 -17.06 10.21 -5.29
C LEU A 51 -16.64 9.61 -3.96
N THR A 52 -17.55 8.89 -3.33
CA THR A 52 -17.33 8.14 -2.08
C THR A 52 -18.04 6.81 -2.14
N VAL A 53 -17.74 5.91 -1.20
CA VAL A 53 -18.47 4.66 -1.02
C VAL A 53 -19.46 4.82 0.12
N ASN A 54 -20.74 4.57 -0.15
CA ASN A 54 -21.83 4.64 0.82
C ASN A 54 -21.89 5.99 1.56
N GLY A 55 -21.54 7.10 0.89
CA GLY A 55 -21.51 8.45 1.45
C GLY A 55 -20.43 8.68 2.52
N GLN A 56 -19.42 7.80 2.60
CA GLN A 56 -18.37 7.84 3.63
C GLN A 56 -17.01 8.16 3.02
N TRP A 57 -16.27 9.05 3.69
CA TRP A 57 -14.87 9.34 3.39
C TRP A 57 -14.07 9.51 4.70
N PRO A 58 -13.08 8.63 4.97
CA PRO A 58 -12.79 7.38 4.27
C PRO A 58 -14.00 6.45 4.21
N GLY A 59 -14.03 5.55 3.23
CA GLY A 59 -15.08 4.57 3.03
C GLY A 59 -15.14 3.49 4.12
N PRO A 60 -16.14 2.59 4.06
CA PRO A 60 -16.37 1.58 5.08
C PRO A 60 -15.19 0.61 5.22
N THR A 61 -14.92 0.20 6.46
CA THR A 61 -13.93 -0.85 6.75
C THR A 61 -14.49 -2.24 6.44
N ILE A 62 -13.74 -3.04 5.69
CA ILE A 62 -13.98 -4.49 5.56
C ILE A 62 -13.30 -5.19 6.73
N GLN A 63 -14.01 -6.08 7.41
CA GLN A 63 -13.47 -6.82 8.56
C GLN A 63 -13.71 -8.31 8.39
N VAL A 64 -12.63 -9.05 8.23
CA VAL A 64 -12.60 -10.48 7.92
C VAL A 64 -11.58 -11.19 8.80
N ARG A 65 -11.47 -12.51 8.67
CA ARG A 65 -10.38 -13.31 9.25
C ARG A 65 -9.52 -13.92 8.15
N LYS A 66 -8.28 -14.27 8.49
CA LYS A 66 -7.40 -15.08 7.65
C LYS A 66 -8.15 -16.30 7.11
N GLY A 67 -8.16 -16.47 5.78
CA GLY A 67 -8.82 -17.58 5.09
C GLY A 67 -10.29 -17.34 4.73
N ASP A 68 -10.89 -16.22 5.11
CA ASP A 68 -12.25 -15.86 4.70
C ASP A 68 -12.30 -15.40 3.23
N THR A 69 -13.50 -15.33 2.67
CA THR A 69 -13.77 -14.74 1.35
C THR A 69 -14.82 -13.63 1.51
N ALA A 70 -14.67 -12.51 0.80
CA ALA A 70 -15.68 -11.47 0.73
C ALA A 70 -16.18 -11.30 -0.71
N PHE A 71 -17.50 -11.29 -0.89
CA PHE A 71 -18.12 -10.81 -2.12
C PHE A 71 -18.50 -9.35 -1.94
N VAL A 72 -17.94 -8.47 -2.77
CA VAL A 72 -18.24 -7.03 -2.71
C VAL A 72 -18.92 -6.62 -4.01
N GLN A 73 -20.22 -6.33 -3.92
CA GLN A 73 -20.98 -5.80 -5.04
C GLN A 73 -20.79 -4.29 -5.10
N VAL A 74 -20.12 -3.83 -6.15
CA VAL A 74 -19.87 -2.41 -6.41
C VAL A 74 -20.91 -1.91 -7.40
N HIS A 75 -21.68 -0.90 -6.99
CA HIS A 75 -22.66 -0.21 -7.80
C HIS A 75 -22.11 1.18 -8.16
N ASN A 76 -21.84 1.43 -9.43
CA ASN A 76 -21.36 2.73 -9.86
C ASN A 76 -22.53 3.66 -10.16
N HIS A 77 -22.86 4.54 -9.21
CA HIS A 77 -23.82 5.65 -9.39
C HIS A 77 -23.07 6.99 -9.60
N GLY A 78 -21.77 6.96 -9.86
CA GLY A 78 -20.95 8.10 -10.24
C GLY A 78 -21.12 8.50 -11.71
N LYS A 79 -20.32 9.48 -12.15
CA LYS A 79 -20.39 10.06 -13.51
C LYS A 79 -19.46 9.41 -14.53
N TYR A 80 -18.41 8.72 -14.07
CA TYR A 80 -17.38 8.11 -14.91
C TYR A 80 -17.12 6.66 -14.48
N GLY A 81 -16.39 5.91 -15.32
CA GLY A 81 -16.01 4.54 -15.04
C GLY A 81 -15.14 4.44 -13.77
N ILE A 82 -15.32 3.37 -12.99
CA ILE A 82 -14.52 3.15 -11.79
C ILE A 82 -14.18 1.67 -11.62
N THR A 83 -13.04 1.38 -11.02
CA THR A 83 -12.68 0.04 -10.53
C THR A 83 -12.28 0.10 -9.07
N ILE A 84 -12.33 -1.02 -8.35
CA ILE A 84 -11.87 -1.12 -6.96
C ILE A 84 -10.79 -2.20 -6.87
N HIS A 85 -9.68 -1.86 -6.22
CA HIS A 85 -8.59 -2.75 -5.90
C HIS A 85 -8.51 -3.04 -4.39
N TRP A 86 -8.08 -4.26 -4.06
CA TRP A 86 -7.94 -4.78 -2.70
C TRP A 86 -6.46 -4.81 -2.33
N HIS A 87 -5.86 -3.63 -2.21
CA HIS A 87 -4.43 -3.43 -1.96
C HIS A 87 -3.88 -4.36 -0.89
N GLY A 88 -2.88 -5.16 -1.28
CA GLY A 88 -2.19 -6.10 -0.39
C GLY A 88 -2.87 -7.47 -0.24
N VAL A 89 -4.06 -7.68 -0.83
CA VAL A 89 -4.68 -9.01 -0.92
C VAL A 89 -4.10 -9.75 -2.12
N LYS A 90 -3.56 -10.95 -1.91
CA LYS A 90 -2.84 -11.70 -2.95
C LYS A 90 -3.75 -12.25 -4.05
N GLN A 91 -5.06 -12.37 -3.84
CA GLN A 91 -6.03 -12.88 -4.84
C GLN A 91 -5.55 -14.17 -5.56
N PRO A 92 -5.28 -15.27 -4.83
CA PRO A 92 -4.65 -16.46 -5.40
C PRO A 92 -5.49 -17.06 -6.53
N ARG A 93 -4.93 -17.04 -7.75
CA ARG A 93 -5.52 -17.47 -9.02
C ARG A 93 -6.74 -16.66 -9.45
N ASN A 94 -6.96 -15.47 -8.88
CA ASN A 94 -8.13 -14.64 -9.13
C ASN A 94 -7.79 -13.19 -9.53
N PRO A 95 -6.99 -12.99 -10.60
CA PRO A 95 -6.70 -11.63 -11.09
C PRO A 95 -7.96 -10.88 -11.57
N TRP A 96 -9.04 -11.59 -11.93
CA TRP A 96 -10.31 -11.02 -12.40
C TRP A 96 -11.01 -10.12 -11.38
N SER A 97 -10.69 -10.26 -10.09
CA SER A 97 -11.21 -9.41 -9.02
C SER A 97 -10.10 -8.54 -8.40
N ASP A 98 -8.99 -8.34 -9.11
CA ASP A 98 -7.90 -7.52 -8.60
C ASP A 98 -8.16 -6.02 -8.78
N GLY A 99 -8.73 -5.60 -9.92
CA GLY A 99 -9.25 -4.24 -10.09
C GLY A 99 -8.43 -3.20 -10.87
N PRO A 100 -7.11 -3.29 -11.15
CA PRO A 100 -6.42 -2.23 -11.89
C PRO A 100 -7.02 -2.03 -13.30
N GLU A 101 -7.45 -0.79 -13.57
CA GLU A 101 -8.12 -0.41 -14.80
C GLU A 101 -7.27 -0.70 -16.03
N ASN A 102 -7.86 -1.38 -17.02
CA ASN A 102 -7.22 -1.82 -18.27
C ASN A 102 -6.00 -2.74 -18.10
N VAL A 103 -5.77 -3.26 -16.90
CA VAL A 103 -4.82 -4.35 -16.64
C VAL A 103 -5.59 -5.65 -16.43
N THR A 104 -6.50 -5.70 -15.46
CA THR A 104 -7.29 -6.91 -15.16
C THR A 104 -8.77 -6.80 -15.52
N GLN A 105 -9.25 -5.59 -15.75
CA GLN A 105 -10.63 -5.35 -16.18
C GLN A 105 -10.79 -3.98 -16.84
N CYS A 106 -11.78 -3.86 -17.72
CA CYS A 106 -12.37 -2.57 -18.07
C CYS A 106 -13.12 -1.94 -16.86
N PRO A 107 -13.28 -0.60 -16.84
CA PRO A 107 -13.96 0.08 -15.75
C PRO A 107 -15.46 -0.23 -15.67
N ILE A 108 -15.99 -0.27 -14.45
CA ILE A 108 -17.42 -0.39 -14.18
C ILE A 108 -18.09 0.91 -14.61
N GLN A 109 -18.82 0.88 -15.72
CA GLN A 109 -19.46 2.08 -16.28
C GLN A 109 -20.56 2.65 -15.35
N PRO A 110 -20.87 3.96 -15.44
CA PRO A 110 -22.00 4.57 -14.75
C PRO A 110 -23.30 3.79 -14.94
N GLY A 111 -24.03 3.60 -13.84
CA GLY A 111 -25.28 2.81 -13.79
C GLY A 111 -25.08 1.30 -13.90
N LYS A 112 -23.83 0.80 -13.93
CA LYS A 112 -23.52 -0.64 -13.93
C LYS A 112 -23.03 -1.09 -12.56
N SER A 113 -22.89 -2.41 -12.43
CA SER A 113 -22.41 -3.03 -11.20
C SER A 113 -21.53 -4.23 -11.52
N PHE A 114 -20.61 -4.53 -10.61
CA PHE A 114 -19.72 -5.68 -10.69
C PHE A 114 -19.56 -6.29 -9.30
N ILE A 115 -19.40 -7.61 -9.24
CA ILE A 115 -19.18 -8.33 -7.97
C ILE A 115 -17.75 -8.80 -7.95
N TYR A 116 -16.98 -8.30 -7.00
CA TYR A 116 -15.63 -8.78 -6.72
C TYR A 116 -15.68 -9.98 -5.77
N GLU A 117 -14.94 -11.03 -6.08
CA GLU A 117 -14.63 -12.11 -5.15
C GLU A 117 -13.23 -11.87 -4.56
N VAL A 118 -13.17 -11.58 -3.26
CA VAL A 118 -11.92 -11.23 -2.58
C VAL A 118 -11.53 -12.38 -1.66
N THR A 119 -10.46 -13.09 -2.01
CA THR A 119 -9.98 -14.25 -1.24
C THR A 119 -8.82 -13.85 -0.35
N PHE A 120 -9.04 -13.86 0.97
CA PHE A 120 -8.01 -13.57 1.97
C PHE A 120 -7.25 -14.85 2.29
N SER A 121 -5.98 -14.88 1.91
CA SER A 121 -5.15 -16.07 1.89
C SER A 121 -4.34 -16.20 3.19
N ASP A 122 -3.10 -15.75 3.18
CA ASP A 122 -2.18 -15.85 4.31
C ASP A 122 -2.00 -14.54 5.09
N GLU A 123 -2.54 -13.43 4.59
CA GLU A 123 -2.43 -12.09 5.16
C GLU A 123 -3.11 -12.02 6.55
N VAL A 124 -2.49 -11.34 7.51
CA VAL A 124 -3.04 -11.07 8.85
C VAL A 124 -2.55 -9.71 9.35
N GLY A 125 -3.48 -8.83 9.69
CA GLY A 125 -3.19 -7.46 10.12
C GLY A 125 -4.09 -6.48 9.41
N THR A 126 -3.51 -5.37 8.96
CA THR A 126 -4.21 -4.36 8.18
C THR A 126 -3.70 -4.39 6.75
N VAL A 127 -4.63 -4.28 5.81
CA VAL A 127 -4.41 -3.90 4.41
C VAL A 127 -5.51 -2.90 4.04
N TRP A 128 -5.72 -2.54 2.78
CA TRP A 128 -6.73 -1.53 2.43
C TRP A 128 -7.33 -1.76 1.05
N TRP A 129 -8.40 -1.04 0.73
CA TRP A 129 -9.01 -1.04 -0.59
C TRP A 129 -9.08 0.39 -1.11
N HIS A 130 -9.02 0.55 -2.42
CA HIS A 130 -9.15 1.85 -3.07
C HIS A 130 -9.60 1.75 -4.51
N ALA A 131 -10.09 2.85 -5.08
CA ALA A 131 -10.32 2.90 -6.52
C ALA A 131 -9.00 2.74 -7.29
N HIS A 132 -9.01 2.03 -8.42
CA HIS A 132 -7.79 1.81 -9.22
C HIS A 132 -8.01 2.23 -10.68
N SER A 133 -8.56 3.45 -10.79
CA SER A 133 -8.93 4.14 -12.03
C SER A 133 -8.69 5.64 -11.81
N ASP A 134 -7.92 6.27 -12.70
CA ASP A 134 -7.46 7.66 -12.59
C ASP A 134 -6.94 8.02 -11.18
N TRP A 135 -7.39 9.15 -10.62
CA TRP A 135 -7.05 9.67 -9.29
C TRP A 135 -8.18 9.47 -8.27
N SER A 136 -9.21 8.67 -8.59
CA SER A 136 -10.39 8.50 -7.75
C SER A 136 -10.08 7.94 -6.36
N ARG A 137 -8.92 7.29 -6.17
CA ARG A 137 -8.49 6.77 -4.86
C ARG A 137 -8.31 7.84 -3.80
N ALA A 138 -8.13 9.11 -4.16
CA ALA A 138 -8.03 10.19 -3.18
C ALA A 138 -9.29 10.29 -2.28
N THR A 139 -10.47 9.88 -2.78
CA THR A 139 -11.73 9.90 -2.02
C THR A 139 -12.44 8.55 -1.94
N VAL A 140 -12.12 7.61 -2.84
CA VAL A 140 -12.67 6.25 -2.86
C VAL A 140 -11.62 5.28 -2.32
N HIS A 141 -11.54 5.17 -0.99
CA HIS A 141 -10.64 4.24 -0.28
C HIS A 141 -11.17 3.89 1.11
N GLY A 142 -10.69 2.80 1.70
CA GLY A 142 -10.99 2.41 3.07
C GLY A 142 -10.14 1.24 3.56
N ALA A 143 -10.19 0.95 4.86
CA ALA A 143 -9.36 -0.09 5.45
C ALA A 143 -9.93 -1.51 5.25
N ILE A 144 -9.03 -2.49 5.26
CA ILE A 144 -9.34 -3.91 5.40
C ILE A 144 -8.63 -4.43 6.65
N VAL A 145 -9.40 -4.97 7.59
CA VAL A 145 -8.90 -5.59 8.82
C VAL A 145 -9.01 -7.10 8.72
N ILE A 146 -7.87 -7.79 8.71
CA ILE A 146 -7.77 -9.24 8.61
C ILE A 146 -7.31 -9.80 9.95
N LEU A 147 -8.27 -10.26 10.74
CA LEU A 147 -7.99 -10.83 12.06
C LEU A 147 -7.33 -12.21 11.95
N PRO A 148 -6.63 -12.67 13.01
CA PRO A 148 -6.14 -14.05 13.07
C PRO A 148 -7.24 -15.08 12.79
N ALA A 149 -6.84 -16.21 12.21
CA ALA A 149 -7.73 -17.35 11.97
C ALA A 149 -8.40 -17.79 13.28
N ARG A 150 -9.60 -18.38 13.19
CA ARG A 150 -10.29 -18.92 14.37
C ARG A 150 -9.40 -19.94 15.09
N GLY A 151 -9.32 -19.85 16.42
CA GLY A 151 -8.44 -20.70 17.22
C GLY A 151 -6.98 -20.25 17.29
N THR A 152 -6.61 -19.15 16.62
CA THR A 152 -5.28 -18.53 16.72
C THR A 152 -5.37 -17.15 17.38
N THR A 153 -4.23 -16.62 17.83
CA THR A 153 -4.13 -15.31 18.50
C THR A 153 -3.02 -14.47 17.88
N TYR A 154 -3.05 -13.17 18.15
CA TYR A 154 -1.93 -12.28 17.90
C TYR A 154 -0.64 -12.79 18.58
N PRO A 155 0.55 -12.55 18.01
CA PRO A 155 1.83 -12.88 18.64
C PRO A 155 2.21 -11.92 19.79
N PHE A 156 1.31 -11.01 20.14
CA PHE A 156 1.39 -10.07 21.25
C PHE A 156 0.11 -10.15 22.09
N ARG A 157 0.12 -9.54 23.28
CA ARG A 157 -1.07 -9.48 24.14
C ARG A 157 -2.24 -8.87 23.37
N LYS A 158 -3.39 -9.56 23.39
CA LYS A 158 -4.62 -9.07 22.74
C LYS A 158 -4.93 -7.63 23.22
N PRO A 159 -5.07 -6.65 22.30
CA PRO A 159 -5.40 -5.27 22.66
C PRO A 159 -6.81 -5.19 23.25
N ASP A 160 -7.06 -4.17 24.07
CA ASP A 160 -8.37 -3.89 24.65
C ASP A 160 -9.36 -3.39 23.58
N ALA A 161 -8.87 -2.67 22.57
CA ALA A 161 -9.65 -2.23 21.42
C ALA A 161 -8.75 -1.99 20.19
N GLU A 162 -9.37 -1.94 19.00
CA GLU A 162 -8.69 -1.68 17.73
C GLU A 162 -9.32 -0.44 17.07
N LYS A 163 -8.50 0.38 16.41
CA LYS A 163 -8.92 1.66 15.82
C LYS A 163 -8.22 1.89 14.49
N VAL A 164 -8.99 2.22 13.46
CA VAL A 164 -8.46 2.54 12.12
C VAL A 164 -8.12 4.03 12.04
N LEU A 165 -6.93 4.33 11.51
CA LEU A 165 -6.48 5.66 11.15
C LEU A 165 -6.05 5.62 9.69
N VAL A 166 -6.61 6.51 8.87
CA VAL A 166 -6.28 6.63 7.45
C VAL A 166 -5.65 7.99 7.21
N LEU A 167 -4.41 8.01 6.73
CA LEU A 167 -3.79 9.21 6.17
C LEU A 167 -4.28 9.36 4.73
N GLY A 168 -4.65 10.56 4.31
CA GLY A 168 -5.06 10.85 2.95
C GLY A 168 -4.95 12.34 2.64
N GLU A 169 -5.46 12.78 1.50
CA GLU A 169 -5.34 14.16 1.05
C GLU A 169 -6.69 14.75 0.66
N TRP A 170 -6.79 16.07 0.80
CA TRP A 170 -7.91 16.88 0.36
C TRP A 170 -7.45 17.82 -0.75
N TYR A 171 -8.16 17.78 -1.87
CA TYR A 171 -8.01 18.73 -2.98
C TYR A 171 -9.22 19.66 -3.00
N ASN A 172 -9.03 20.95 -3.24
CA ASN A 172 -10.17 21.86 -3.41
C ASN A 172 -10.89 21.67 -4.75
N GLY A 173 -10.15 21.34 -5.81
CA GLY A 173 -10.69 21.12 -7.15
C GLY A 173 -11.38 19.77 -7.33
N ASP A 174 -12.04 19.59 -8.47
CA ASP A 174 -12.53 18.29 -8.92
C ASP A 174 -11.35 17.41 -9.37
N LEU A 175 -11.27 16.19 -8.84
CA LEU A 175 -10.13 15.31 -9.09
C LEU A 175 -10.02 14.89 -10.56
N LYS A 176 -11.15 14.72 -11.24
CA LYS A 176 -11.16 14.32 -12.65
C LYS A 176 -10.73 15.49 -13.53
N GLU A 177 -11.20 16.70 -13.24
CA GLU A 177 -10.75 17.90 -13.94
C GLU A 177 -9.24 18.17 -13.74
N ILE A 178 -8.73 17.99 -12.53
CA ILE A 178 -7.29 18.15 -12.22
C ILE A 178 -6.45 17.20 -13.08
N ILE A 179 -6.78 15.91 -13.11
CA ILE A 179 -5.96 14.93 -13.83
C ILE A 179 -6.12 15.03 -15.35
N ASP A 180 -7.31 15.38 -15.85
CA ASP A 180 -7.55 15.58 -17.29
C ASP A 180 -6.74 16.77 -17.80
N LYS A 181 -6.75 17.90 -17.06
CA LYS A 181 -5.95 19.09 -17.38
C LYS A 181 -4.44 18.80 -17.33
N ALA A 182 -3.97 18.05 -16.34
CA ALA A 182 -2.56 17.68 -16.22
C ALA A 182 -2.12 16.79 -17.42
N THR A 183 -2.95 15.82 -17.78
CA THR A 183 -2.68 14.89 -18.91
C THR A 183 -2.69 15.61 -20.26
N GLU A 184 -3.64 16.53 -20.47
CA GLU A 184 -3.74 17.32 -21.69
C GLU A 184 -2.54 18.25 -21.85
N SER A 185 -2.25 19.04 -20.80
CA SER A 185 -1.17 20.04 -20.81
C SER A 185 0.24 19.44 -20.73
N GLY A 186 0.38 18.24 -20.14
CA GLY A 186 1.67 17.64 -19.81
C GLY A 186 2.38 18.25 -18.59
N ALA A 187 1.73 19.17 -17.88
CA ALA A 187 2.22 19.74 -16.63
C ALA A 187 2.03 18.77 -15.45
N PRO A 188 2.78 18.92 -14.35
CA PRO A 188 2.45 18.22 -13.11
C PRO A 188 1.02 18.59 -12.65
N PRO A 189 0.28 17.63 -12.04
CA PRO A 189 -1.03 17.92 -11.47
C PRO A 189 -0.91 18.89 -10.29
N GLU A 190 -2.01 19.60 -10.01
CA GLU A 190 -2.10 20.51 -8.87
C GLU A 190 -1.95 19.73 -7.55
N GLU A 191 -1.26 20.33 -6.58
CA GLU A 191 -1.05 19.74 -5.25
C GLU A 191 -2.34 19.62 -4.44
N SER A 192 -2.35 18.72 -3.45
CA SER A 192 -3.39 18.74 -2.43
C SER A 192 -3.33 20.04 -1.63
N THR A 193 -4.50 20.43 -1.10
CA THR A 193 -4.62 21.61 -0.23
C THR A 193 -4.34 21.26 1.23
N ALA A 194 -4.63 20.03 1.65
CA ALA A 194 -4.22 19.55 2.96
C ALA A 194 -4.14 18.03 3.04
N TYR A 195 -3.20 17.51 3.83
CA TYR A 195 -3.28 16.14 4.35
C TYR A 195 -4.40 16.00 5.38
N THR A 196 -4.83 14.77 5.61
CA THR A 196 -5.92 14.43 6.51
C THR A 196 -5.65 13.17 7.34
N ILE A 197 -6.21 13.11 8.55
CA ILE A 197 -6.36 11.89 9.35
C ILE A 197 -7.84 11.56 9.43
N ASN A 198 -8.24 10.39 8.93
CA ASN A 198 -9.63 9.96 8.79
C ASN A 198 -10.49 11.04 8.10
N GLY A 199 -9.95 11.61 7.01
CA GLY A 199 -10.63 12.61 6.19
C GLY A 199 -10.77 13.98 6.86
N GLN A 200 -10.05 14.27 7.96
CA GLN A 200 -10.06 15.57 8.63
C GLN A 200 -8.65 16.20 8.62
N PRO A 201 -8.48 17.45 8.14
CA PRO A 201 -7.18 18.11 8.16
C PRO A 201 -6.65 18.36 9.58
N GLY A 202 -7.52 18.80 10.49
CA GLY A 202 -7.13 19.16 11.86
C GLY A 202 -6.22 20.40 11.93
N PHE A 203 -5.70 20.68 13.14
CA PHE A 203 -4.73 21.77 13.37
C PHE A 203 -3.41 21.52 12.60
N PRO A 204 -2.74 22.54 12.04
CA PRO A 204 -3.05 23.98 12.11
C PRO A 204 -3.98 24.52 11.03
N ASN A 205 -4.64 23.64 10.27
CA ASN A 205 -5.44 24.06 9.11
C ASN A 205 -6.69 24.84 9.51
N ASN A 206 -6.99 25.91 8.78
CA ASN A 206 -8.18 26.73 8.99
C ASN A 206 -9.47 25.91 8.79
N CYS A 207 -10.55 26.34 9.46
CA CYS A 207 -11.87 25.72 9.35
C CYS A 207 -11.90 24.20 9.60
N SER A 208 -11.02 23.70 10.47
CA SER A 208 -10.83 22.25 10.73
C SER A 208 -10.85 21.88 12.21
N LYS A 209 -10.94 22.85 13.12
CA LYS A 209 -10.82 22.64 14.57
C LYS A 209 -12.03 21.88 15.14
N GLU A 210 -13.22 22.25 14.68
CA GLU A 210 -14.50 21.69 15.16
C GLU A 210 -14.72 20.25 14.67
N THR A 211 -14.11 19.89 13.54
CA THR A 211 -14.27 18.58 12.89
C THR A 211 -13.08 17.65 13.08
N THR A 212 -12.04 18.09 13.79
CA THR A 212 -10.82 17.29 14.06
C THR A 212 -11.19 15.91 14.62
N TYR A 213 -10.66 14.84 14.02
CA TYR A 213 -10.92 13.47 14.47
C TYR A 213 -10.46 13.26 15.92
N ARG A 214 -11.29 12.60 16.74
CA ARG A 214 -11.02 12.34 18.15
C ARG A 214 -10.96 10.84 18.43
N LEU A 215 -9.78 10.36 18.80
CA LEU A 215 -9.53 8.99 19.25
C LEU A 215 -9.72 8.90 20.77
N GLN A 216 -10.87 8.37 21.20
CA GLN A 216 -11.17 8.17 22.61
C GLN A 216 -10.39 6.97 23.19
N VAL A 217 -9.71 7.17 24.32
CA VAL A 217 -8.94 6.15 25.04
C VAL A 217 -9.22 6.14 26.54
N GLN A 218 -9.04 4.99 27.19
CA GLN A 218 -9.13 4.83 28.65
C GLN A 218 -7.74 4.63 29.23
N TYR A 219 -7.47 5.26 30.38
CA TYR A 219 -6.19 5.12 31.06
C TYR A 219 -5.86 3.65 31.37
N GLY A 220 -4.60 3.28 31.15
CA GLY A 220 -4.06 1.93 31.36
C GLY A 220 -4.42 0.90 30.29
N LYS A 221 -5.27 1.25 29.30
CA LYS A 221 -5.67 0.34 28.21
C LYS A 221 -4.67 0.34 27.07
N THR A 222 -4.61 -0.77 26.34
CA THR A 222 -3.79 -0.93 25.13
C THR A 222 -4.68 -0.96 23.90
N TYR A 223 -4.38 -0.09 22.94
CA TYR A 223 -5.09 0.03 21.66
C TYR A 223 -4.21 -0.46 20.53
N LEU A 224 -4.79 -1.17 19.56
CA LEU A 224 -4.15 -1.46 18.28
C LEU A 224 -4.63 -0.44 17.25
N LEU A 225 -3.76 0.50 16.91
CA LEU A 225 -4.00 1.45 15.83
C LEU A 225 -3.61 0.81 14.51
N ARG A 226 -4.54 0.84 13.56
CA ARG A 226 -4.41 0.27 12.22
C ARG A 226 -4.26 1.42 11.24
N LEU A 227 -3.02 1.79 10.98
CA LEU A 227 -2.68 2.91 10.13
C LEU A 227 -2.65 2.48 8.66
N VAL A 228 -3.33 3.24 7.82
CA VAL A 228 -3.29 3.12 6.35
C VAL A 228 -2.73 4.43 5.81
N ASN A 229 -1.70 4.36 4.97
CA ASN A 229 -1.27 5.52 4.19
C ASN A 229 -1.93 5.51 2.80
N ALA A 230 -3.04 6.24 2.67
CA ALA A 230 -3.77 6.43 1.42
C ALA A 230 -3.49 7.80 0.76
N VAL A 231 -2.41 8.48 1.17
CA VAL A 231 -1.89 9.70 0.52
C VAL A 231 -1.57 9.42 -0.95
N MET A 232 -1.70 10.41 -1.84
CA MET A 232 -1.47 10.24 -3.28
C MET A 232 0.03 10.19 -3.60
N ASN A 233 0.81 11.10 -3.03
CA ASN A 233 2.20 11.30 -3.46
C ASN A 233 3.23 11.10 -2.34
N GLU A 234 3.04 11.72 -1.17
CA GLU A 234 4.11 11.86 -0.18
C GLU A 234 4.19 10.73 0.85
N GLU A 235 5.43 10.42 1.25
CA GLU A 235 5.69 9.67 2.47
C GLU A 235 5.36 10.52 3.69
N MET A 236 4.95 9.88 4.79
CA MET A 236 4.48 10.58 5.99
C MET A 236 5.26 10.14 7.22
N PHE A 237 5.83 11.10 7.93
CA PHE A 237 6.13 10.94 9.34
C PHE A 237 4.83 10.98 10.14
N PHE A 238 4.71 10.10 11.15
CA PHE A 238 3.54 10.05 12.02
C PHE A 238 3.94 9.84 13.48
N GLY A 239 3.23 10.47 14.42
CA GLY A 239 3.53 10.40 15.85
C GLY A 239 2.37 10.83 16.74
N ILE A 240 2.46 10.50 18.04
CA ILE A 240 1.46 10.86 19.05
C ILE A 240 2.19 11.52 20.22
N ALA A 241 1.75 12.73 20.61
CA ALA A 241 2.42 13.49 21.65
C ALA A 241 2.50 12.68 22.96
N ASN A 242 3.70 12.60 23.53
CA ASN A 242 4.01 11.90 24.78
C ASN A 242 3.68 10.39 24.80
N HIS A 243 3.38 9.76 23.67
CA HIS A 243 3.11 8.33 23.60
C HIS A 243 4.10 7.63 22.69
N LYS A 244 4.72 6.55 23.19
CA LYS A 244 5.51 5.66 22.35
C LYS A 244 4.58 4.82 21.47
N LEU A 245 5.02 4.59 20.23
CA LEU A 245 4.38 3.72 19.26
C LEU A 245 5.14 2.41 19.20
N THR A 246 4.46 1.27 19.38
CA THR A 246 5.09 -0.05 19.18
C THR A 246 4.52 -0.72 17.94
N VAL A 247 5.23 -0.62 16.82
CA VAL A 247 4.82 -1.22 15.53
C VAL A 247 5.01 -2.73 15.59
N VAL A 248 3.99 -3.50 15.22
CA VAL A 248 3.95 -4.97 15.35
C VAL A 248 3.58 -5.71 14.06
N ALA A 249 3.04 -5.00 13.07
CA ALA A 249 2.83 -5.55 11.72
C ALA A 249 2.95 -4.45 10.67
N GLN A 250 3.27 -4.86 9.44
CA GLN A 250 3.24 -4.02 8.25
C GLN A 250 2.65 -4.85 7.11
N ASP A 251 1.81 -4.25 6.27
CA ASP A 251 1.34 -4.84 5.00
C ASP A 251 0.73 -6.25 5.14
N GLY A 252 -0.05 -6.47 6.20
CA GLY A 252 -0.67 -7.77 6.48
C GLY A 252 0.31 -8.86 6.96
N ALA A 253 1.51 -8.50 7.43
CA ALA A 253 2.50 -9.43 7.99
C ALA A 253 3.10 -8.93 9.31
N TYR A 254 3.27 -9.83 10.28
CA TYR A 254 3.87 -9.48 11.57
C TYR A 254 5.38 -9.20 11.46
N ILE A 255 5.82 -8.16 12.16
CA ILE A 255 7.22 -7.76 12.25
C ILE A 255 7.75 -7.94 13.69
N LYS A 256 9.07 -7.88 13.86
CA LYS A 256 9.66 -7.72 15.19
C LYS A 256 9.21 -6.37 15.78
N PRO A 257 8.71 -6.32 17.03
CA PRO A 257 8.20 -5.09 17.58
C PRO A 257 9.21 -3.93 17.57
N ILE A 258 8.78 -2.77 17.07
CA ILE A 258 9.58 -1.54 17.00
C ILE A 258 8.94 -0.49 17.88
N THR A 259 9.52 -0.22 19.06
CA THR A 259 9.09 0.91 19.90
C THR A 259 9.84 2.19 19.48
N THR A 260 9.09 3.27 19.26
CA THR A 260 9.61 4.54 18.69
C THR A 260 8.69 5.72 19.04
N ASP A 261 9.16 6.95 18.85
CA ASP A 261 8.35 8.19 19.01
C ASP A 261 7.62 8.59 17.72
N TYR A 262 8.20 8.24 16.57
CA TYR A 262 7.63 8.46 15.25
C TYR A 262 7.83 7.24 14.37
N ILE A 263 7.01 7.14 13.33
CA ILE A 263 7.15 6.17 12.24
C ILE A 263 7.32 6.90 10.91
N MET A 264 7.84 6.19 9.90
CA MET A 264 7.82 6.59 8.49
C MET A 264 6.94 5.61 7.74
N THR A 265 6.02 6.10 6.90
CA THR A 265 5.17 5.26 6.06
C THR A 265 4.98 5.87 4.68
N SER A 266 5.08 5.06 3.64
CA SER A 266 4.88 5.51 2.25
C SER A 266 3.46 5.21 1.76
N PRO A 267 2.95 5.89 0.71
CA PRO A 267 1.66 5.56 0.10
C PRO A 267 1.56 4.07 -0.23
N GLY A 268 0.42 3.47 0.09
CA GLY A 268 0.19 2.02 -0.09
C GLY A 268 0.57 1.16 1.12
N GLN A 269 1.46 1.63 1.99
CA GLN A 269 1.82 0.87 3.19
C GLN A 269 0.77 0.97 4.28
N THR A 270 0.74 -0.07 5.12
CA THR A 270 -0.08 -0.11 6.33
C THR A 270 0.75 -0.52 7.53
N MET A 271 0.40 -0.05 8.73
CA MET A 271 1.11 -0.41 9.95
C MET A 271 0.14 -0.68 11.11
N ASP A 272 0.38 -1.77 11.83
CA ASP A 272 -0.32 -2.12 13.06
C ASP A 272 0.53 -1.67 14.26
N ILE A 273 -0.02 -0.80 15.10
CA ILE A 273 0.71 -0.08 16.15
C ILE A 273 0.02 -0.28 17.49
N LEU A 274 0.73 -0.83 18.47
CA LEU A 274 0.29 -0.86 19.86
C LEU A 274 0.55 0.50 20.51
N LEU A 275 -0.52 1.09 21.02
CA LEU A 275 -0.54 2.32 21.82
C LEU A 275 -1.00 1.97 23.24
N ILE A 276 -0.18 2.27 24.23
CA ILE A 276 -0.56 2.14 25.64
C ILE A 276 -0.98 3.52 26.14
N ALA A 277 -2.22 3.66 26.59
CA ALA A 277 -2.77 4.89 27.13
C ALA A 277 -2.31 5.09 28.59
N ASN A 278 -1.02 5.38 28.79
CA ASN A 278 -0.37 5.44 30.10
C ASN A 278 0.00 6.87 30.55
N GLN A 279 -0.34 7.89 29.78
CA GLN A 279 -0.09 9.29 30.12
C GLN A 279 -1.18 9.82 31.05
N PRO A 280 -0.94 10.91 31.81
CA PRO A 280 -1.98 11.56 32.60
C PRO A 280 -3.24 11.83 31.76
N PRO A 281 -4.46 11.53 32.26
CA PRO A 281 -5.68 11.78 31.51
C PRO A 281 -5.77 13.24 31.01
N SER A 282 -5.70 13.42 29.70
CA SER A 282 -5.67 14.71 29.01
C SER A 282 -5.99 14.55 27.53
N HIS A 283 -5.75 15.59 26.73
CA HIS A 283 -5.74 15.54 25.27
C HIS A 283 -4.29 15.59 24.76
N TYR A 284 -4.01 14.85 23.69
CA TYR A 284 -2.70 14.78 23.05
C TYR A 284 -2.88 14.80 21.53
N TYR A 285 -2.10 15.58 20.79
CA TYR A 285 -2.20 15.52 19.33
C TYR A 285 -1.59 14.22 18.79
N ILE A 286 -2.31 13.66 17.83
CA ILE A 286 -1.82 12.72 16.82
C ILE A 286 -1.49 13.59 15.60
N ALA A 287 -0.31 13.44 14.99
CA ALA A 287 0.08 14.27 13.87
C ALA A 287 0.72 13.45 12.74
N GLY A 288 0.50 13.92 11.52
CA GLY A 288 1.21 13.51 10.31
C GLY A 288 1.87 14.70 9.64
N SER A 289 3.09 14.53 9.15
CA SER A 289 3.81 15.53 8.35
C SER A 289 4.52 14.85 7.17
N PRO A 290 4.59 15.49 5.99
CA PRO A 290 5.24 14.89 4.84
C PRO A 290 6.74 14.71 5.04
N PHE A 291 7.31 13.73 4.36
CA PHE A 291 8.73 13.62 4.09
C PHE A 291 8.97 13.86 2.61
N PHE A 292 9.72 14.90 2.31
CA PHE A 292 9.93 15.39 0.95
C PHE A 292 11.43 15.49 0.66
N ASP A 293 11.96 14.52 -0.06
CA ASP A 293 13.38 14.45 -0.40
C ASP A 293 13.68 14.73 -1.89
N ALA A 294 12.67 15.05 -2.71
CA ALA A 294 12.85 15.40 -4.11
C ALA A 294 13.68 16.68 -4.32
N GLY A 295 14.14 16.89 -5.56
CA GLY A 295 14.97 18.02 -5.98
C GLY A 295 14.32 19.39 -5.76
N PHE A 296 15.12 20.46 -5.74
CA PHE A 296 14.65 21.83 -5.41
C PHE A 296 13.60 22.41 -6.37
N ILE A 297 13.38 21.79 -7.52
CA ILE A 297 12.40 22.21 -8.53
C ILE A 297 11.02 21.56 -8.37
N ALA A 298 10.92 20.49 -7.57
CA ALA A 298 9.66 19.81 -7.29
C ALA A 298 8.91 20.54 -6.18
N THR A 299 7.59 20.57 -6.30
CA THR A 299 6.67 21.21 -5.35
C THR A 299 5.84 20.13 -4.65
N TYR A 300 5.28 20.44 -3.48
CA TYR A 300 4.58 19.48 -2.62
C TYR A 300 3.62 20.20 -1.67
N ASP A 301 2.57 19.49 -1.23
CA ASP A 301 1.71 19.95 -0.14
C ASP A 301 2.53 20.02 1.16
N SER A 302 2.71 21.25 1.67
CA SER A 302 3.49 21.53 2.88
C SER A 302 2.67 21.60 4.16
N SER A 303 1.38 21.28 4.10
CA SER A 303 0.52 21.21 5.27
C SER A 303 0.94 20.07 6.20
N ASN A 304 0.53 20.17 7.46
CA ASN A 304 0.52 19.04 8.39
C ASN A 304 -0.93 18.68 8.67
N THR A 305 -1.17 17.45 9.10
CA THR A 305 -2.48 17.01 9.57
C THR A 305 -2.45 16.61 11.03
N SER A 306 -3.57 16.75 11.74
CA SER A 306 -3.69 16.28 13.10
C SER A 306 -5.06 15.73 13.48
N ALA A 307 -5.04 14.88 14.51
CA ALA A 307 -6.18 14.37 15.25
C ALA A 307 -5.89 14.49 16.75
N ILE A 308 -6.89 14.24 17.59
CA ILE A 308 -6.76 14.34 19.05
C ILE A 308 -6.93 12.95 19.66
N LEU A 309 -5.91 12.47 20.38
CA LEU A 309 -6.07 11.38 21.34
C LEU A 309 -6.66 11.98 22.62
N GLU A 310 -7.83 11.49 23.01
CA GLU A 310 -8.62 12.02 24.11
C GLU A 310 -8.84 10.94 25.17
N TYR A 311 -8.31 11.15 26.38
CA TYR A 311 -8.62 10.27 27.49
C TYR A 311 -10.07 10.47 27.94
N THR A 312 -10.77 9.38 28.23
CA THR A 312 -12.11 9.44 28.82
C THR A 312 -12.01 9.68 30.32
N GLY A 313 -12.82 10.57 30.88
CA GLY A 313 -12.85 10.84 32.31
C GLY A 313 -13.31 12.27 32.60
N ASN A 314 -13.27 12.66 33.88
CA ASN A 314 -13.57 14.02 34.30
C ASN A 314 -12.26 14.78 34.56
N PHE A 315 -11.82 15.57 33.59
CA PHE A 315 -10.68 16.49 33.69
C PHE A 315 -10.92 17.71 32.81
N ALA A 316 -10.30 18.84 33.15
CA ALA A 316 -10.34 20.02 32.31
C ALA A 316 -9.37 19.83 31.12
N PRO A 317 -9.84 19.90 29.87
CA PRO A 317 -8.97 19.77 28.71
C PRO A 317 -7.98 20.95 28.67
N PRO A 318 -6.72 20.72 28.24
CA PRO A 318 -5.74 21.80 28.13
C PRO A 318 -6.15 22.79 27.04
N ALA A 319 -5.84 24.08 27.24
CA ALA A 319 -6.10 25.12 26.24
C ALA A 319 -5.36 24.84 24.91
N SER A 320 -4.18 24.22 25.00
CA SER A 320 -3.41 23.71 23.86
C SER A 320 -2.87 22.32 24.21
N PRO A 321 -3.39 21.24 23.60
CA PRO A 321 -2.82 19.90 23.74
C PRO A 321 -1.35 19.88 23.25
N PRO A 322 -0.46 19.09 23.88
CA PRO A 322 0.90 18.93 23.40
C PRO A 322 0.91 18.35 21.98
N TYR A 323 1.83 18.83 21.16
CA TYR A 323 2.07 18.37 19.78
C TYR A 323 3.29 17.45 19.76
N PRO A 324 3.29 16.34 18.99
CA PRO A 324 4.46 15.47 18.91
C PRO A 324 5.63 16.16 18.21
N SER A 325 6.85 15.87 18.64
CA SER A 325 8.05 16.27 17.90
C SER A 325 8.28 15.27 16.76
N LEU A 326 7.88 15.66 15.55
CA LEU A 326 8.16 14.91 14.33
C LEU A 326 9.51 15.34 13.73
N PRO A 327 10.21 14.45 13.01
CA PRO A 327 11.41 14.82 12.27
C PRO A 327 11.14 15.96 11.29
N ASN A 328 12.19 16.73 10.96
CA ASN A 328 12.12 17.70 9.87
C ASN A 328 11.74 16.99 8.57
N ILE A 329 10.92 17.63 7.74
CA ILE A 329 10.38 17.08 6.49
C ILE A 329 11.45 16.62 5.48
N ARG A 330 12.70 17.11 5.57
CA ARG A 330 13.82 16.68 4.71
C ARG A 330 14.81 15.76 5.43
N ASN A 331 14.48 15.29 6.64
CA ASN A 331 15.38 14.49 7.45
C ASN A 331 15.40 13.03 7.00
N ARG A 332 16.15 12.78 5.92
CA ARG A 332 16.38 11.44 5.37
C ARG A 332 16.94 10.46 6.39
N ALA A 333 17.85 10.91 7.25
CA ALA A 333 18.45 10.05 8.27
C ALA A 333 17.39 9.53 9.27
N ALA A 334 16.37 10.33 9.59
CA ALA A 334 15.25 9.89 10.41
C ALA A 334 14.39 8.83 9.71
N ALA A 335 14.07 9.04 8.42
CA ALA A 335 13.38 8.06 7.59
C ALA A 335 14.15 6.72 7.57
N ASP A 336 15.42 6.76 7.17
CA ASP A 336 16.30 5.59 7.09
C ASP A 336 16.43 4.85 8.43
N ASN A 337 16.57 5.60 9.53
CA ASN A 337 16.74 5.04 10.87
C ASN A 337 15.50 4.28 11.34
N PHE A 338 14.30 4.67 10.91
CA PHE A 338 13.09 3.91 11.16
C PHE A 338 13.01 2.70 10.22
N THR A 339 13.07 2.94 8.90
CA THR A 339 12.78 1.93 7.88
C THR A 339 13.74 0.73 7.94
N LYS A 340 15.02 0.95 8.27
CA LYS A 340 16.02 -0.13 8.42
C LYS A 340 15.78 -1.08 9.60
N ARG A 341 14.88 -0.72 10.54
CA ARG A 341 14.56 -1.56 11.71
C ARG A 341 13.51 -2.62 11.41
N ILE A 342 12.81 -2.51 10.28
CA ILE A 342 11.70 -3.37 9.88
C ILE A 342 12.24 -4.74 9.49
N ARG A 343 11.82 -5.77 10.22
CA ARG A 343 12.25 -7.17 10.04
C ARG A 343 11.07 -8.08 10.31
N ALA A 344 10.94 -9.15 9.55
CA ALA A 344 9.89 -10.14 9.80
C ALA A 344 9.98 -10.69 11.23
N LEU A 345 8.83 -11.00 11.82
CA LEU A 345 8.76 -11.58 13.16
C LEU A 345 9.62 -12.85 13.30
N ALA A 346 9.66 -13.67 12.24
CA ALA A 346 10.54 -14.84 12.10
C ALA A 346 10.51 -15.77 13.33
N SER A 347 9.31 -16.20 13.71
CA SER A 347 9.09 -17.11 14.84
C SER A 347 8.63 -18.48 14.34
N ARG A 348 8.56 -19.48 15.23
CA ARG A 348 8.06 -20.82 14.87
C ARG A 348 6.63 -20.79 14.30
N ALA A 349 5.77 -19.89 14.81
CA ALA A 349 4.40 -19.73 14.33
C ALA A 349 4.29 -18.83 13.09
N HIS A 350 5.32 -18.04 12.80
CA HIS A 350 5.39 -17.08 11.68
C HIS A 350 6.74 -17.23 10.97
N PRO A 351 6.96 -18.34 10.23
CA PRO A 351 8.22 -18.62 9.56
C PRO A 351 8.45 -17.69 8.37
N VAL A 352 9.72 -17.53 8.00
CA VAL A 352 10.15 -16.75 6.83
C VAL A 352 10.76 -17.70 5.80
N ASN A 353 10.24 -17.66 4.57
CA ASN A 353 10.63 -18.57 3.49
C ASN A 353 11.21 -17.79 2.31
N VAL A 354 12.26 -17.00 2.57
CA VAL A 354 12.92 -16.21 1.52
C VAL A 354 13.61 -17.11 0.49
N PRO A 355 13.35 -16.96 -0.82
CA PRO A 355 14.07 -17.68 -1.86
C PRO A 355 15.57 -17.39 -1.82
N LYS A 356 16.40 -18.44 -1.75
CA LYS A 356 17.87 -18.31 -1.72
C LYS A 356 18.52 -18.58 -3.08
N LYS A 357 17.96 -19.54 -3.81
CA LYS A 357 18.29 -19.80 -5.21
C LYS A 357 17.28 -19.03 -6.05
N ILE A 358 17.76 -18.28 -7.03
CA ILE A 358 16.96 -17.42 -7.89
C ILE A 358 16.98 -17.98 -9.30
N ASP A 359 15.80 -18.16 -9.88
CA ASP A 359 15.60 -18.68 -11.23
C ASP A 359 15.48 -17.52 -12.22
N THR A 360 14.78 -16.44 -11.84
CA THR A 360 14.57 -15.25 -12.68
C THR A 360 15.10 -14.01 -11.97
N LYS A 361 15.97 -13.25 -12.65
CA LYS A 361 16.51 -11.98 -12.17
C LYS A 361 16.08 -10.85 -13.09
N ILE A 362 15.49 -9.81 -12.52
CA ILE A 362 15.05 -8.64 -13.24
C ILE A 362 15.70 -7.41 -12.61
N PHE A 363 16.31 -6.56 -13.43
CA PHE A 363 16.85 -5.27 -13.04
C PHE A 363 16.04 -4.19 -13.75
N MET A 364 15.34 -3.35 -12.98
CA MET A 364 14.50 -2.28 -13.48
C MET A 364 15.05 -0.92 -13.04
N THR A 365 15.40 -0.06 -13.98
CA THR A 365 15.61 1.36 -13.69
C THR A 365 14.26 2.06 -13.57
N VAL A 366 14.10 2.87 -12.54
CA VAL A 366 12.92 3.69 -12.26
C VAL A 366 13.31 5.15 -12.43
N GLY A 367 12.59 5.89 -13.27
CA GLY A 367 12.91 7.28 -13.55
C GLY A 367 11.69 8.12 -13.92
N LEU A 368 11.84 9.42 -13.69
CA LEU A 368 11.02 10.46 -14.29
C LEU A 368 11.58 10.82 -15.66
N ASN A 369 10.71 11.26 -16.55
CA ASN A 369 10.97 11.36 -17.97
C ASN A 369 10.17 12.50 -18.60
N GLU A 370 10.48 12.78 -19.87
CA GLU A 370 9.70 13.69 -20.71
C GLU A 370 9.19 12.97 -21.96
N LEU A 371 8.00 13.32 -22.43
CA LEU A 371 7.52 12.99 -23.78
C LEU A 371 7.54 14.25 -24.62
N LEU A 372 8.18 14.16 -25.79
CA LEU A 372 8.32 15.28 -26.70
C LEU A 372 6.95 15.87 -27.08
N CYS A 373 6.86 17.19 -26.94
CA CYS A 373 5.69 17.96 -27.34
C CYS A 373 6.03 18.82 -28.57
N PRO A 374 5.21 18.80 -29.63
CA PRO A 374 5.43 19.66 -30.79
C PRO A 374 5.61 21.13 -30.39
N ASP A 375 6.65 21.75 -30.94
CA ASP A 375 7.01 23.15 -30.71
C ASP A 375 7.23 23.57 -29.24
N ALA A 376 7.49 22.59 -28.34
CA ALA A 376 7.74 22.83 -26.91
C ALA A 376 6.61 23.63 -26.21
N THR A 377 5.36 23.34 -26.57
CA THR A 377 4.17 24.07 -26.11
C THR A 377 3.50 23.49 -24.86
N CYS A 378 4.01 22.36 -24.35
CA CYS A 378 3.44 21.69 -23.19
C CYS A 378 3.92 22.32 -21.87
N GLY A 379 3.17 22.09 -20.79
CA GLY A 379 3.41 22.71 -19.49
C GLY A 379 4.41 21.96 -18.59
N GLY A 380 5.01 20.88 -19.07
CA GLY A 380 6.05 20.14 -18.35
C GLY A 380 7.44 20.74 -18.56
N PRO A 381 8.48 20.07 -18.02
CA PRO A 381 9.86 20.52 -18.17
C PRO A 381 10.26 20.67 -19.64
N ASN A 382 11.10 21.66 -19.95
CA ASN A 382 11.59 21.96 -21.30
C ASN A 382 10.49 22.17 -22.37
N GLY A 383 9.25 22.48 -21.97
CA GLY A 383 8.11 22.61 -22.87
C GLY A 383 7.54 21.26 -23.36
N ASN A 384 7.94 20.15 -22.73
CA ASN A 384 7.50 18.79 -23.03
C ASN A 384 6.43 18.31 -22.04
N LYS A 385 5.94 17.08 -22.18
CA LYS A 385 5.02 16.46 -21.21
C LYS A 385 5.81 15.67 -20.17
N LEU A 386 5.41 15.75 -18.90
CA LEU A 386 5.94 14.87 -17.86
C LEU A 386 5.56 13.40 -18.12
N SER A 387 6.47 12.48 -17.83
CA SER A 387 6.27 11.03 -17.88
C SER A 387 7.13 10.34 -16.83
N SER A 388 6.96 9.03 -16.69
CA SER A 388 7.86 8.15 -15.95
C SER A 388 8.11 6.88 -16.76
N SER A 389 9.08 6.06 -16.33
CA SER A 389 9.36 4.78 -16.99
C SER A 389 9.95 3.74 -16.06
N LEU A 390 9.75 2.47 -16.46
CA LEU A 390 10.53 1.33 -15.99
C LEU A 390 11.39 0.83 -17.17
N ASN A 391 12.70 0.69 -16.98
CA ASN A 391 13.66 0.32 -18.04
C ASN A 391 13.53 1.18 -19.32
N ASN A 392 13.25 2.47 -19.17
CA ASN A 392 13.05 3.43 -20.27
C ASN A 392 11.85 3.12 -21.18
N ILE A 393 10.85 2.39 -20.65
CA ILE A 393 9.54 2.19 -21.25
C ILE A 393 8.48 2.88 -20.38
N SER A 394 7.83 3.90 -20.92
CA SER A 394 6.65 4.55 -20.34
C SER A 394 5.42 3.71 -20.69
N PHE A 395 4.79 3.16 -19.66
CA PHE A 395 3.65 2.27 -19.82
C PHE A 395 2.44 3.03 -20.33
N VAL A 396 1.86 2.55 -21.43
CA VAL A 396 0.62 3.09 -21.99
C VAL A 396 -0.51 2.10 -21.74
N THR A 397 -1.60 2.58 -21.14
CA THR A 397 -2.80 1.78 -20.92
C THR A 397 -3.47 1.45 -22.25
N SER A 398 -3.94 0.21 -22.39
CA SER A 398 -4.69 -0.24 -23.56
C SER A 398 -6.19 -0.01 -23.40
N THR A 399 -6.95 -0.03 -24.50
CA THR A 399 -8.43 0.01 -24.47
C THR A 399 -9.06 -1.36 -24.17
N ILE A 400 -8.31 -2.44 -24.37
CA ILE A 400 -8.67 -3.80 -23.97
C ILE A 400 -7.77 -4.17 -22.81
N ASP A 401 -8.33 -4.66 -21.70
CA ASP A 401 -7.52 -5.03 -20.56
C ASP A 401 -6.58 -6.21 -20.86
N ILE A 402 -5.38 -6.15 -20.28
CA ILE A 402 -4.28 -7.10 -20.56
C ILE A 402 -4.70 -8.54 -20.20
N LEU A 403 -5.43 -8.73 -19.09
CA LEU A 403 -5.90 -10.04 -18.66
C LEU A 403 -6.86 -10.65 -19.68
N GLN A 404 -7.85 -9.89 -20.16
CA GLN A 404 -8.77 -10.34 -21.20
C GLN A 404 -8.02 -10.66 -22.49
N ALA A 405 -7.08 -9.81 -22.90
CA ALA A 405 -6.28 -10.03 -24.10
C ALA A 405 -5.40 -11.28 -23.98
N TYR A 406 -4.78 -11.51 -22.83
CA TYR A 406 -4.03 -12.72 -22.53
C TYR A 406 -4.93 -13.96 -22.55
N TYR A 407 -6.06 -13.91 -21.87
CA TYR A 407 -6.98 -15.05 -21.74
C TYR A 407 -7.61 -15.46 -23.07
N ARG A 408 -7.84 -14.50 -23.97
CA ARG A 408 -8.45 -14.72 -25.29
C ARG A 408 -7.43 -14.76 -26.45
N ASP A 409 -6.14 -14.70 -26.15
CA ASP A 409 -5.06 -14.64 -27.13
C ASP A 409 -5.27 -13.56 -28.21
N LEU A 410 -5.65 -12.35 -27.78
CA LEU A 410 -5.93 -11.23 -28.69
C LEU A 410 -4.61 -10.58 -29.16
N PRO A 411 -4.39 -10.47 -30.49
CA PRO A 411 -3.17 -9.85 -31.00
C PRO A 411 -3.20 -8.32 -30.84
N GLY A 412 -2.02 -7.72 -30.66
CA GLY A 412 -1.83 -6.26 -30.75
C GLY A 412 -2.19 -5.44 -29.51
N VAL A 413 -2.56 -6.08 -28.39
CA VAL A 413 -2.90 -5.37 -27.14
C VAL A 413 -1.67 -5.07 -26.28
N PHE A 414 -0.77 -6.03 -26.14
CA PHE A 414 0.47 -5.90 -25.38
C PHE A 414 1.61 -6.69 -26.03
N LYS A 415 2.85 -6.39 -25.66
CA LYS A 415 4.04 -7.11 -26.10
C LYS A 415 4.67 -7.87 -24.93
N LYS A 416 5.16 -9.08 -25.19
CA LYS A 416 5.76 -9.99 -24.20
C LYS A 416 7.29 -9.81 -24.06
N ASP A 417 7.77 -8.60 -24.32
CA ASP A 417 9.20 -8.27 -24.49
C ASP A 417 9.63 -7.12 -23.57
N PHE A 418 8.97 -6.94 -22.41
CA PHE A 418 9.52 -6.04 -21.40
C PHE A 418 10.91 -6.52 -20.99
N PRO A 419 11.94 -5.66 -21.04
CA PRO A 419 13.31 -6.12 -20.89
C PRO A 419 13.65 -6.38 -19.41
N ASP A 420 14.32 -7.49 -19.13
CA ASP A 420 14.75 -7.85 -17.77
C ASP A 420 15.93 -7.00 -17.27
N LYS A 421 16.49 -6.13 -18.13
CA LYS A 421 17.60 -5.21 -17.84
C LYS A 421 17.37 -3.89 -18.59
N PRO A 422 17.92 -2.76 -18.12
CA PRO A 422 17.78 -1.49 -18.82
C PRO A 422 18.43 -1.54 -20.20
N LEU A 423 17.81 -0.86 -21.17
CA LEU A 423 18.29 -0.79 -22.56
C LEU A 423 19.67 -0.11 -22.67
N TYR A 424 19.98 0.79 -21.73
CA TYR A 424 21.23 1.53 -21.65
C TYR A 424 21.79 1.45 -20.24
N VAL A 425 23.07 1.13 -20.11
CA VAL A 425 23.79 1.17 -18.85
C VAL A 425 24.50 2.51 -18.74
N PHE A 426 24.28 3.22 -17.63
CA PHE A 426 24.90 4.49 -17.32
C PHE A 426 25.07 4.62 -15.81
N ASN A 427 25.66 5.74 -15.35
CA ASN A 427 25.70 6.06 -13.94
C ASN A 427 24.30 6.50 -13.48
N TYR A 428 23.45 5.54 -13.09
CA TYR A 428 22.03 5.77 -12.83
C TYR A 428 21.76 6.90 -11.85
N THR A 429 22.60 7.04 -10.82
CA THR A 429 22.45 8.06 -9.77
C THR A 429 23.38 9.27 -9.94
N GLY A 430 24.08 9.38 -11.07
CA GLY A 430 25.07 10.42 -11.35
C GLY A 430 24.63 11.38 -12.45
N GLU A 431 25.57 11.75 -13.33
CA GLU A 431 25.26 12.52 -14.53
C GLU A 431 24.56 11.63 -15.56
N VAL A 432 23.35 12.05 -15.93
CA VAL A 432 22.43 11.35 -16.83
C VAL A 432 22.48 11.97 -18.22
N ALA A 433 22.56 11.12 -19.23
CA ALA A 433 22.61 11.53 -20.63
C ALA A 433 21.20 11.72 -21.21
N ASP A 434 21.09 12.63 -22.19
CA ASP A 434 19.82 13.02 -22.85
C ASP A 434 19.03 11.82 -23.43
N ASN A 435 19.71 10.75 -23.84
CA ASN A 435 19.06 9.57 -24.44
C ASN A 435 18.20 8.74 -23.46
N THR A 436 18.28 9.04 -22.15
CA THR A 436 17.45 8.41 -21.11
C THR A 436 16.29 9.29 -20.66
N LEU A 437 16.26 10.55 -21.10
CA LEU A 437 15.21 11.52 -20.76
C LEU A 437 13.90 11.19 -21.48
N TYR A 438 13.98 10.73 -22.73
CA TYR A 438 12.84 10.43 -23.60
C TYR A 438 12.63 8.90 -23.71
N PRO A 439 11.63 8.34 -23.02
CA PRO A 439 11.38 6.91 -23.00
C PRO A 439 10.59 6.46 -24.23
N LEU A 440 10.68 5.17 -24.53
CA LEU A 440 9.77 4.54 -25.47
C LEU A 440 8.39 4.42 -24.82
N GLN A 441 7.32 4.68 -25.56
CA GLN A 441 5.96 4.41 -25.10
C GLN A 441 5.53 3.02 -25.54
N GLY A 442 4.99 2.22 -24.61
CA GLY A 442 4.55 0.86 -24.94
C GLY A 442 3.79 0.16 -23.83
N THR A 443 3.01 -0.84 -24.21
CA THR A 443 2.31 -1.77 -23.30
C THR A 443 3.08 -3.09 -23.32
N ASN A 444 4.14 -3.17 -22.52
CA ASN A 444 5.04 -4.32 -22.48
C ASN A 444 4.87 -5.06 -21.15
N VAL A 445 4.92 -6.40 -21.18
CA VAL A 445 4.79 -7.25 -19.99
C VAL A 445 5.98 -8.20 -19.89
N THR A 446 6.36 -8.55 -18.66
CA THR A 446 7.29 -9.64 -18.37
C THR A 446 6.50 -10.93 -18.14
N MET A 447 6.84 -11.99 -18.87
CA MET A 447 6.28 -13.31 -18.65
C MET A 447 7.17 -14.09 -17.67
N ILE A 448 6.62 -14.56 -16.55
CA ILE A 448 7.35 -15.32 -15.54
C ILE A 448 6.69 -16.69 -15.38
N ASP A 449 7.52 -17.74 -15.39
CA ASP A 449 7.05 -19.12 -15.22
C ASP A 449 6.50 -19.36 -13.81
N TYR A 450 5.42 -20.14 -13.74
CA TYR A 450 4.82 -20.55 -12.47
C TYR A 450 5.83 -21.32 -11.60
N GLY A 451 6.01 -20.88 -10.36
CA GLY A 451 6.90 -21.48 -9.38
C GLY A 451 8.34 -20.97 -9.43
N ALA A 452 8.69 -20.08 -10.38
CA ALA A 452 10.02 -19.48 -10.43
C ALA A 452 10.30 -18.64 -9.18
N SER A 453 11.51 -18.78 -8.62
CA SER A 453 12.01 -17.86 -7.60
C SER A 453 12.55 -16.61 -8.27
N VAL A 454 11.94 -15.45 -7.99
CA VAL A 454 12.22 -14.18 -8.66
C VAL A 454 12.99 -13.25 -7.74
N GLU A 455 13.99 -12.57 -8.28
CA GLU A 455 14.61 -11.38 -7.67
C GLU A 455 14.39 -10.18 -8.60
N ILE A 456 13.80 -9.11 -8.06
CA ILE A 456 13.71 -7.83 -8.76
C ILE A 456 14.59 -6.83 -8.03
N VAL A 457 15.51 -6.22 -8.75
CA VAL A 457 16.29 -5.06 -8.32
C VAL A 457 15.71 -3.83 -9.00
N LEU A 458 15.20 -2.91 -8.19
CA LEU A 458 14.70 -1.62 -8.62
C LEU A 458 15.79 -0.59 -8.35
N GLN A 459 16.21 0.13 -9.39
CA GLN A 459 17.28 1.13 -9.37
C GLN A 459 16.68 2.50 -9.66
N GLY A 460 16.68 3.39 -8.68
CA GLY A 460 16.29 4.78 -8.87
C GLY A 460 17.32 5.50 -9.72
N THR A 461 16.86 6.37 -10.61
CA THR A 461 17.72 7.16 -11.47
C THR A 461 17.67 8.65 -11.10
N SER A 462 18.68 9.41 -11.52
CA SER A 462 18.70 10.87 -11.47
C SER A 462 18.14 11.52 -12.74
N VAL A 463 17.56 10.74 -13.67
CA VAL A 463 16.93 11.25 -14.90
C VAL A 463 15.84 12.23 -14.51
N GLN A 464 15.86 13.42 -15.13
CA GLN A 464 15.06 14.58 -14.76
C GLN A 464 15.39 15.12 -13.36
N PHE A 465 15.08 14.34 -12.31
CA PHE A 465 15.62 14.46 -10.96
C PHE A 465 15.35 13.17 -10.20
N GLY A 466 16.24 12.82 -9.27
CA GLY A 466 16.01 11.66 -8.40
C GLY A 466 14.96 11.94 -7.33
N GLU A 467 14.11 10.94 -7.06
CA GLU A 467 13.04 10.96 -6.07
C GLU A 467 12.89 9.59 -5.40
N PHE A 468 12.17 9.54 -4.28
CA PHE A 468 11.74 8.30 -3.66
C PHE A 468 10.51 7.73 -4.37
N HIS A 469 10.44 6.41 -4.56
CA HIS A 469 9.28 5.76 -5.18
C HIS A 469 8.74 4.60 -4.32
N PRO A 470 7.47 4.62 -3.89
CA PRO A 470 6.82 3.48 -3.24
C PRO A 470 6.43 2.43 -4.30
N MET A 471 7.29 1.44 -4.49
CA MET A 471 7.09 0.38 -5.50
C MET A 471 6.15 -0.70 -4.94
N HIS A 472 5.02 -0.91 -5.61
CA HIS A 472 3.98 -1.87 -5.24
C HIS A 472 3.87 -3.00 -6.28
N LEU A 473 3.56 -4.21 -5.84
CA LEU A 473 3.30 -5.37 -6.69
C LEU A 473 1.95 -6.00 -6.32
N HIS A 474 1.05 -6.09 -7.28
CA HIS A 474 -0.24 -6.75 -7.10
C HIS A 474 -0.07 -8.27 -7.02
N GLY A 475 -1.06 -8.97 -6.47
CA GLY A 475 -1.10 -10.44 -6.46
C GLY A 475 -0.06 -11.14 -5.57
N TYR A 476 0.87 -10.38 -4.98
CA TYR A 476 1.99 -10.90 -4.20
C TYR A 476 2.30 -10.00 -3.01
N SER A 477 2.82 -10.63 -1.96
CA SER A 477 3.76 -9.96 -1.06
C SER A 477 5.15 -10.51 -1.38
N PHE A 478 6.19 -9.73 -1.09
CA PHE A 478 7.56 -10.05 -1.39
C PHE A 478 8.47 -9.76 -0.20
N TYR A 479 9.59 -10.49 -0.14
CA TYR A 479 10.62 -10.26 0.87
C TYR A 479 11.49 -9.08 0.43
N TRP A 480 11.50 -8.02 1.25
CA TRP A 480 12.44 -6.92 1.08
C TRP A 480 13.81 -7.33 1.64
N VAL A 481 14.72 -7.73 0.74
CA VAL A 481 16.00 -8.34 1.12
C VAL A 481 17.15 -7.36 1.22
N GLY A 482 17.09 -6.21 0.53
CA GLY A 482 18.15 -5.22 0.59
C GLY A 482 17.73 -3.86 0.09
N THR A 483 18.42 -2.83 0.55
CA THR A 483 18.31 -1.46 0.06
C THR A 483 19.68 -0.81 0.15
N GLY A 484 19.96 0.19 -0.68
CA GLY A 484 21.19 0.94 -0.62
C GLY A 484 21.10 2.23 -1.43
N TYR A 485 22.15 3.03 -1.32
CA TYR A 485 22.31 4.27 -2.08
C TYR A 485 23.34 4.12 -3.19
N GLY A 486 23.24 4.96 -4.21
CA GLY A 486 24.04 4.87 -5.43
C GLY A 486 23.54 3.78 -6.37
N ASN A 487 24.42 3.35 -7.28
CA ASN A 487 24.13 2.28 -8.22
C ASN A 487 24.25 0.91 -7.53
N TYR A 488 23.31 0.02 -7.82
CA TYR A 488 23.41 -1.38 -7.43
C TYR A 488 24.60 -2.05 -8.11
N ASP A 489 25.39 -2.79 -7.33
CA ASP A 489 26.51 -3.58 -7.80
C ASP A 489 26.19 -5.07 -7.60
N GLU A 490 26.08 -5.82 -8.71
CA GLU A 490 25.70 -7.24 -8.70
C GLU A 490 26.65 -8.13 -7.86
N THR A 491 27.86 -7.66 -7.54
CA THR A 491 28.88 -8.41 -6.78
C THR A 491 28.89 -8.04 -5.29
N THR A 492 28.69 -6.76 -4.94
CA THR A 492 28.84 -6.26 -3.58
C THR A 492 27.50 -6.03 -2.88
N SER A 493 26.48 -5.52 -3.58
CA SER A 493 25.17 -5.24 -3.00
C SER A 493 24.48 -6.49 -2.44
N PRO A 494 24.45 -7.66 -3.11
CA PRO A 494 23.89 -8.88 -2.53
C PRO A 494 24.51 -9.33 -1.20
N LYS A 495 25.75 -8.92 -0.90
CA LYS A 495 26.43 -9.28 0.36
C LYS A 495 25.80 -8.59 1.57
N THR A 496 25.05 -7.50 1.37
CA THR A 496 24.34 -6.79 2.43
C THR A 496 22.91 -7.28 2.64
N TYR A 497 22.44 -8.25 1.83
CA TYR A 497 21.07 -8.73 1.91
C TYR A 497 20.76 -9.38 3.26
N ASN A 498 19.59 -9.03 3.80
CA ASN A 498 18.95 -9.78 4.87
C ASN A 498 18.23 -11.00 4.29
N LEU A 499 18.87 -12.16 4.34
CA LEU A 499 18.27 -13.45 3.96
C LEU A 499 17.85 -14.30 5.16
N LYS A 500 17.80 -13.70 6.35
CA LYS A 500 17.44 -14.39 7.61
C LYS A 500 16.01 -14.08 8.04
N ASP A 501 15.67 -12.80 8.08
CA ASP A 501 14.36 -12.31 8.49
C ASP A 501 13.95 -11.03 7.74
N PRO A 502 14.09 -10.98 6.40
CA PRO A 502 13.57 -9.86 5.61
C PRO A 502 12.06 -9.73 5.85
N PRO A 503 11.52 -8.51 6.02
CA PRO A 503 10.08 -8.33 6.14
C PRO A 503 9.40 -8.73 4.82
N GLU A 504 8.23 -9.36 4.95
CA GLU A 504 7.31 -9.60 3.84
C GLU A 504 6.38 -8.39 3.76
N VAL A 505 6.39 -7.71 2.62
CA VAL A 505 5.64 -6.46 2.37
C VAL A 505 5.00 -6.51 0.99
N ASN A 506 4.07 -5.61 0.70
CA ASN A 506 3.51 -5.47 -0.65
C ASN A 506 3.90 -4.14 -1.30
N THR A 507 4.37 -3.16 -0.51
CA THR A 507 4.91 -1.90 -1.01
C THR A 507 6.26 -1.61 -0.35
N VAL A 508 7.28 -1.32 -1.16
CA VAL A 508 8.63 -1.00 -0.67
C VAL A 508 9.12 0.33 -1.21
N GLY A 509 9.78 1.07 -0.34
CA GLY A 509 10.46 2.30 -0.70
C GLY A 509 11.70 2.05 -1.54
N LEU A 510 11.74 2.61 -2.75
CA LEU A 510 12.94 2.82 -3.52
C LEU A 510 13.53 4.18 -3.12
N PRO A 511 14.70 4.22 -2.42
CA PRO A 511 15.26 5.48 -1.97
C PRO A 511 15.69 6.38 -3.13
N ARG A 512 15.60 7.69 -2.93
CA ARG A 512 16.17 8.68 -3.86
C ARG A 512 17.63 8.37 -4.16
N ASN A 513 17.97 8.27 -5.45
CA ASN A 513 19.32 7.93 -5.91
C ASN A 513 19.87 6.65 -5.25
N GLY A 514 19.04 5.61 -5.18
CA GLY A 514 19.39 4.34 -4.56
C GLY A 514 18.78 3.15 -5.26
N TRP A 515 18.79 2.01 -4.58
CA TRP A 515 18.25 0.76 -5.10
C TRP A 515 17.54 -0.02 -3.99
N VAL A 516 16.60 -0.86 -4.38
CA VAL A 516 15.93 -1.83 -3.51
C VAL A 516 15.86 -3.18 -4.20
N ALA A 517 16.05 -4.25 -3.44
CA ALA A 517 15.98 -5.61 -3.93
C ALA A 517 14.89 -6.39 -3.18
N ILE A 518 14.04 -7.04 -3.96
CA ILE A 518 12.91 -7.84 -3.47
C ILE A 518 12.97 -9.26 -4.02
N ARG A 519 12.45 -10.23 -3.26
CA ARG A 519 12.34 -11.63 -3.68
C ARG A 519 10.98 -12.22 -3.38
N PHE A 520 10.45 -13.00 -4.31
CA PHE A 520 9.22 -13.76 -4.13
C PHE A 520 9.22 -15.02 -5.01
N VAL A 521 8.20 -15.86 -4.86
CA VAL A 521 7.98 -17.00 -5.75
C VAL A 521 6.76 -16.69 -6.60
N ALA A 522 6.88 -16.77 -7.92
CA ALA A 522 5.79 -16.52 -8.86
C ALA A 522 4.78 -17.68 -8.87
N ASN A 523 4.04 -17.86 -7.78
CA ASN A 523 3.11 -18.96 -7.55
C ASN A 523 1.62 -18.56 -7.65
N ASN A 524 1.33 -17.38 -8.18
CA ASN A 524 -0.01 -16.88 -8.40
C ASN A 524 -0.25 -16.61 -9.90
N PRO A 525 -0.90 -17.54 -10.63
CA PRO A 525 -1.13 -17.39 -12.06
C PRO A 525 -2.14 -16.26 -12.32
N GLY A 526 -1.76 -15.32 -13.17
CA GLY A 526 -2.59 -14.18 -13.54
C GLY A 526 -1.78 -13.05 -14.18
N THR A 527 -2.49 -11.97 -14.50
CA THR A 527 -1.89 -10.68 -14.83
C THR A 527 -1.93 -9.84 -13.55
N HIS A 528 -0.77 -9.35 -13.12
CA HIS A 528 -0.57 -8.60 -11.88
C HIS A 528 0.32 -7.40 -12.14
#